data_AF-A0A2U0ULI5-F1
#
_entry.id   AF-A0A2U0ULI5-F1
#
_cell.length_a   1.000
_cell.length_b   1.000
_cell.length_c   1.000
_cell.angle_alpha   90.00
_cell.angle_beta   90.00
_cell.angle_gamma   90.00
#
_symmetry.space_group_name_H-M   'P 1'
#
loop_
_entity.id
_entity.type
_entity.pdbx_description
1 polymer ?
#
loop_
_entity_poly.entity_id
_entity_poly.type
_entity_poly.pdbx_seq_one_letter_code
_entity_poly.pdbx_strand_id
1 'polypeptide(L)'
;MISTTTLIICTLFFTAIGAIWIVGYNYVKKHYPANLPHFYMVLAVVRVVLILTFVGVYILFISKSTAESRAFAIMVILMYILMMGVSLKIKH
;
A
#
# COMPACT_ATOMS: atom_id res chain seq x y z
N MET A 1 21.13 7.47 0.60
CA MET A 1 20.11 7.85 1.61
C MET A 1 18.82 8.11 0.86
N ILE A 2 17.69 7.56 1.34
CA ILE A 2 16.37 7.83 0.74
C ILE A 2 16.03 9.31 0.93
N SER A 3 15.59 9.99 -0.13
CA SER A 3 15.27 11.42 -0.06
C SER A 3 13.98 11.69 0.74
N THR A 4 13.90 12.87 1.36
CA THR A 4 12.70 13.31 2.08
C THR A 4 11.46 13.30 1.20
N THR A 5 11.59 13.70 -0.08
CA THR A 5 10.49 13.66 -1.06
C THR A 5 9.99 12.23 -1.28
N THR A 6 10.89 11.25 -1.36
CA THR A 6 10.51 9.84 -1.51
C THR A 6 9.70 9.38 -0.29
N LEU A 7 10.13 9.75 0.92
CA LEU A 7 9.42 9.42 2.16
C LEU A 7 8.00 10.00 2.19
N ILE A 8 7.85 11.27 1.79
CA ILE A 8 6.53 11.93 1.70
C ILE A 8 5.63 11.19 0.70
N ILE A 9 6.14 10.89 -0.51
CA ILE A 9 5.38 10.18 -1.55
C ILE A 9 4.96 8.79 -1.05
N CYS A 10 5.86 8.03 -0.43
CA CYS A 10 5.54 6.72 0.13
C CYS A 10 4.46 6.81 1.20
N THR A 11 4.56 7.79 2.10
CA THR A 11 3.60 8.01 3.17
C THR A 11 2.21 8.31 2.60
N LEU A 12 2.13 9.22 1.63
CA LEU A 12 0.87 9.56 0.95
C LEU A 12 0.28 8.35 0.20
N PHE A 13 1.13 7.59 -0.50
CA PHE A 13 0.73 6.40 -1.24
C PHE A 13 0.10 5.34 -0.32
N PHE A 14 0.79 4.97 0.76
CA PHE A 14 0.27 3.98 1.71
C PHE A 14 -0.96 4.49 2.48
N THR A 15 -1.02 5.79 2.80
CA THR A 15 -2.19 6.41 3.43
C THR A 15 -3.40 6.33 2.49
N ALA A 16 -3.23 6.64 1.21
CA ALA A 16 -4.30 6.56 0.21
C ALA A 16 -4.82 5.13 0.05
N ILE A 17 -3.93 4.13 -0.05
CA ILE A 17 -4.31 2.71 -0.12
C ILE A 17 -5.12 2.29 1.11
N GLY A 18 -4.65 2.65 2.31
CA GLY A 18 -5.37 2.35 3.56
C GLY A 18 -6.74 3.01 3.62
N ALA A 19 -6.84 4.29 3.23
CA ALA A 19 -8.10 5.02 3.20
C ALA A 19 -9.11 4.41 2.21
N ILE A 20 -8.67 4.08 0.99
CA ILE A 20 -9.50 3.39 -0.02
C ILE A 20 -10.04 2.08 0.55
N TRP A 21 -9.21 1.35 1.28
CA TRP A 21 -9.64 0.11 1.90
C TRP A 21 -10.73 0.34 2.96
N ILE A 22 -10.53 1.30 3.86
CA ILE A 22 -11.48 1.60 4.94
C ILE A 22 -12.81 2.08 4.39
N VAL A 23 -12.79 2.99 3.41
CA VAL A 23 -13.98 3.57 2.78
C VAL A 23 -14.71 2.53 1.94
N GLY A 24 -14.00 1.82 1.06
CA GLY A 24 -14.59 0.81 0.20
C GLY A 24 -15.19 -0.35 1.00
N TYR A 25 -14.54 -0.77 2.09
CA TYR A 25 -15.10 -1.79 2.99
C TYR A 25 -16.44 -1.33 3.58
N ASN A 26 -16.51 -0.11 4.10
CA ASN A 26 -17.74 0.42 4.68
C ASN A 26 -18.85 0.53 3.63
N TYR A 27 -18.51 0.98 2.43
CA TYR A 27 -19.45 1.11 1.33
C TYR A 27 -20.02 -0.24 0.89
N VAL A 28 -19.16 -1.22 0.60
CA VAL A 28 -19.59 -2.55 0.16
C VAL A 28 -20.35 -3.27 1.27
N LYS A 29 -19.90 -3.18 2.53
CA LYS A 29 -20.63 -3.77 3.66
C LYS A 29 -22.05 -3.18 3.81
N LYS A 30 -22.21 -1.88 3.58
CA LYS A 30 -23.50 -1.18 3.71
C LYS A 30 -24.45 -1.47 2.55
N HIS A 31 -23.95 -1.51 1.32
CA HIS A 31 -24.80 -1.54 0.12
C HIS A 31 -24.85 -2.92 -0.56
N TYR A 32 -23.77 -3.70 -0.49
CA TYR A 32 -23.62 -4.98 -1.21
C TYR A 32 -22.87 -6.02 -0.36
N PRO A 33 -23.38 -6.40 0.83
CA PRO A 33 -22.64 -7.24 1.79
C PRO A 33 -22.27 -8.63 1.22
N ALA A 34 -23.06 -9.17 0.30
CA ALA A 34 -22.75 -10.43 -0.39
C ALA A 34 -21.46 -10.35 -1.24
N ASN A 35 -21.10 -9.16 -1.73
CA ASN A 35 -19.91 -8.95 -2.55
C ASN A 35 -18.66 -8.64 -1.73
N LEU A 36 -18.77 -8.61 -0.39
CA LEU A 36 -17.65 -8.27 0.49
C LEU A 36 -16.43 -9.18 0.25
N PRO A 37 -16.55 -10.52 0.16
CA PRO A 37 -15.40 -11.40 -0.12
C PRO A 37 -14.73 -11.10 -1.47
N HIS A 38 -15.51 -10.80 -2.50
CA HIS A 38 -14.98 -10.45 -3.82
C HIS A 38 -14.24 -9.11 -3.78
N PHE A 39 -14.79 -8.12 -3.08
CA PHE A 39 -14.13 -6.82 -2.84
C PHE A 39 -12.78 -6.99 -2.12
N TYR A 40 -12.70 -7.86 -1.11
CA TYR A 40 -11.44 -8.21 -0.44
C TYR A 40 -10.39 -8.75 -1.43
N MET A 41 -10.76 -9.73 -2.26
CA MET A 41 -9.84 -10.32 -3.26
C MET A 41 -9.38 -9.29 -4.28
N VAL A 42 -10.30 -8.55 -4.89
CA VAL A 42 -9.97 -7.56 -5.93
C VAL A 42 -9.04 -6.50 -5.37
N LEU A 43 -9.35 -5.94 -4.19
CA LEU A 43 -8.49 -4.93 -3.61
C LEU A 43 -7.12 -5.48 -3.19
N ALA A 44 -7.04 -6.74 -2.73
CA ALA A 44 -5.76 -7.36 -2.44
C ALA A 44 -4.88 -7.45 -3.69
N VAL A 45 -5.44 -7.88 -4.82
CA VAL A 45 -4.72 -7.95 -6.10
C VAL A 45 -4.29 -6.56 -6.56
N VAL A 46 -5.22 -5.59 -6.59
CA VAL A 46 -4.93 -4.20 -6.98
C VAL A 46 -3.82 -3.62 -6.13
N ARG A 47 -3.86 -3.84 -4.82
CA ARG A 47 -2.84 -3.36 -3.88
C ARG A 47 -1.47 -3.95 -4.14
N VAL A 48 -1.37 -5.27 -4.37
CA VAL A 48 -0.09 -5.92 -4.70
C VAL A 48 0.48 -5.36 -5.99
N VAL A 49 -0.35 -5.25 -7.04
CA VAL A 49 0.06 -4.69 -8.34
C VAL A 49 0.55 -3.25 -8.20
N LEU A 50 -0.17 -2.40 -7.47
CA LEU A 50 0.22 -1.01 -7.23
C LEU A 50 1.55 -0.91 -6.48
N ILE A 51 1.72 -1.67 -5.39
CA ILE A 51 2.96 -1.65 -4.60
C ILE A 51 4.14 -2.16 -5.42
N LEU A 52 3.98 -3.26 -6.15
CA LEU A 52 5.06 -3.80 -6.99
C LEU A 52 5.44 -2.84 -8.11
N THR A 53 4.45 -2.20 -8.75
CA THR A 53 4.71 -1.19 -9.78
C THR A 53 5.46 0.00 -9.18
N PHE A 54 5.01 0.50 -8.04
CA PHE A 54 5.66 1.62 -7.34
C PHE A 54 7.11 1.29 -6.95
N VAL A 55 7.34 0.08 -6.42
CA VAL A 55 8.69 -0.39 -6.08
C VAL A 55 9.56 -0.55 -7.31
N GLY A 56 9.03 -1.17 -8.36
CA GLY A 56 9.73 -1.34 -9.63
C GLY A 56 10.13 0.00 -10.23
N VAL A 57 9.24 0.99 -10.24
CA VAL A 57 9.54 2.34 -10.74
C VAL A 57 10.68 2.98 -9.94
N TYR A 58 10.64 2.90 -8.62
CA TYR A 58 11.72 3.46 -7.80
C TYR A 58 13.06 2.76 -8.04
N ILE A 59 13.07 1.43 -8.02
CA ILE A 59 14.31 0.65 -8.16
C ILE A 59 14.93 0.84 -9.55
N LEU A 60 14.12 0.82 -10.61
CA LEU A 60 14.61 0.85 -11.98
C LEU A 60 14.99 2.26 -12.47
N PHE A 61 14.30 3.31 -12.00
CA PHE A 61 14.45 4.65 -12.57
C PHE A 61 14.96 5.71 -11.57
N ILE A 62 14.87 5.48 -10.26
CA ILE A 62 15.17 6.50 -9.24
C ILE A 62 16.39 6.11 -8.40
N SER A 63 16.52 4.83 -8.05
CA SER A 63 17.59 4.35 -7.17
C SER A 63 18.96 4.50 -7.83
N LYS A 64 19.93 4.99 -7.07
CA LYS A 64 21.31 5.20 -7.55
C LYS A 64 22.25 4.05 -7.21
N SER A 65 21.80 3.08 -6.42
CA SER A 65 22.62 1.96 -5.98
C SER A 65 21.78 0.78 -5.49
N THR A 66 22.38 -0.42 -5.54
CA THR A 66 21.78 -1.64 -4.98
C THR A 66 21.51 -1.51 -3.47
N ALA A 67 22.38 -0.81 -2.73
CA ALA A 67 22.19 -0.54 -1.32
C ALA A 67 20.95 0.33 -1.06
N GLU A 68 20.73 1.37 -1.86
CA GLU A 68 19.54 2.22 -1.78
C GLU A 68 18.27 1.47 -2.17
N SER A 69 18.32 0.66 -3.23
CA SER A 69 17.20 -0.19 -3.66
C SER A 69 16.78 -1.16 -2.54
N ARG A 70 17.75 -1.79 -1.86
CA ARG A 70 17.48 -2.70 -0.74
C ARG A 70 16.88 -1.97 0.45
N ALA A 71 17.42 -0.82 0.82
CA ALA A 71 16.89 0.00 1.92
C ALA A 71 15.45 0.44 1.64
N PHE A 72 15.17 0.85 0.40
CA PHE A 72 13.83 1.24 -0.03
C PHE A 72 12.84 0.07 0.01
N ALA A 73 13.22 -1.11 -0.50
CA ALA A 73 12.37 -2.29 -0.44
C ALA A 73 11.99 -2.66 1.00
N ILE A 74 12.96 -2.64 1.93
CA ILE A 74 12.72 -2.89 3.37
C ILE A 74 11.73 -1.86 3.94
N MET A 75 11.92 -0.58 3.62
CA MET A 75 11.03 0.49 4.06
C MET A 75 9.59 0.29 3.57
N VAL A 76 9.40 -0.06 2.29
CA VAL A 76 8.08 -0.33 1.71
C VAL A 76 7.41 -1.51 2.40
N ILE A 77 8.16 -2.59 2.70
CA ILE A 77 7.63 -3.74 3.44
C ILE A 77 7.15 -3.31 4.83
N LEU A 78 7.94 -2.52 5.56
CA LEU A 78 7.56 -2.02 6.89
C LEU A 78 6.30 -1.14 6.82
N MET A 79 6.23 -0.21 5.85
CA MET A 79 5.06 0.64 5.66
C MET A 79 3.81 -0.17 5.28
N TYR A 80 3.95 -1.20 4.47
CA TYR A 80 2.86 -2.12 4.14
C TYR A 80 2.34 -2.84 5.38
N ILE A 81 3.23 -3.40 6.19
CA ILE A 81 2.86 -4.09 7.44
C ILE A 81 2.14 -3.13 8.38
N LEU A 82 2.67 -1.91 8.56
CA LEU A 82 2.04 -0.88 9.39
C LEU A 82 0.64 -0.51 8.89
N MET A 83 0.49 -0.23 7.59
CA MET A 83 -0.79 0.11 6.97
C MET A 83 -1.81 -1.02 7.14
N MET A 84 -1.40 -2.28 6.95
CA MET A 84 -2.26 -3.44 7.14
C MET A 84 -2.67 -3.59 8.61
N GLY A 85 -1.72 -3.48 9.54
CA GLY A 85 -2.00 -3.56 10.98
C GLY A 85 -2.99 -2.49 11.45
N VAL A 86 -2.80 -1.24 11.00
CA VAL A 86 -3.72 -0.13 11.29
C VAL A 86 -5.10 -0.39 10.68
N SER A 87 -5.16 -0.76 9.40
CA SER A 87 -6.44 -1.00 8.72
C SER A 87 -7.23 -2.15 9.33
N LEU A 88 -6.56 -3.21 9.77
CA LEU A 88 -7.21 -4.34 10.44
C LEU A 88 -7.77 -3.92 11.80
N LYS A 89 -7.00 -3.20 12.62
CA LYS A 89 -7.47 -2.66 13.92
C LYS A 89 -8.64 -1.70 13.81
N ILE A 90 -8.78 -0.99 12.69
CA ILE A 90 -9.92 -0.08 12.46
C ILE A 90 -11.19 -0.87 12.09
N LYS A 91 -11.04 -2.09 11.56
CA LYS A 91 -12.16 -2.88 11.01
C LYS A 91 -12.56 -4.11 11.82
N HIS A 92 -11.67 -4.60 12.67
CA HIS A 92 -11.88 -5.71 13.61
C HIS A 92 -11.60 -5.19 15.01
#